data_AF-A0A0V0S3H1-F1
#
_entry.id   AF-A0A0V0S3H1-F1
#
_cell.length_a   1.000
_cell.length_b   1.000
_cell.length_c   1.000
_cell.angle_alpha   90.00
_cell.angle_beta   90.00
_cell.angle_gamma   90.00
#
_symmetry.space_group_name_H-M   'P 1'
#
loop_
_entity.id
_entity.type
_entity.pdbx_description
1 polymer ?
#
loop_
_entity_poly.entity_id
_entity_poly.type
_entity_poly.pdbx_seq_one_letter_code
_entity_poly.pdbx_strand_id
1 'polypeptide(L)'
;LKYADIYIKSACRALRTPRVGRPWRTRKLLNLTAFFRNRFYEIDRWYKARIEKPIVYPQLYVIQPEKHLKTLEERMKELQTVDQQKINIGFCYEYSIPSVSTLNAAEKAELEQEARLRKCIIVIHFVISTFLRIILLKVKLDLETIEEENSQGSEPMLVKQMAEHYGIFRDLFHSMVYFYPIVPLKILFPVDNETAYRVYYGNILKPEEVKSAPLVSFKAQPNTYWTLMAVNLDGNAYENDTEVLHWFVSVKRINFLISDSCSAKFYYFCFSCNIEAGQLETGEVISPYLQPLPFRGTGLHRVAFLLFKQTHPFLEHLSEFKETIKADTLAGRSFSVSRFYKRLEDVITPAGLAFCQCEWDSSCTACFHDILNMKEPVYKYQWPAPYIPPQEYIPEEPQPFNEYLDKYRDVESIEKQLLMKRLSRSSAFQCDPEMPKYPNIFYKEEKLTVPSWLMLERYKENLGLGKYSSIYKNPID
;
A
#
# COMPACT_ATOMS: atom_id res chain seq x y z
N LEU A 1 -23.52 -30.24 -17.33
CA LEU A 1 -23.31 -31.46 -16.53
C LEU A 1 -24.35 -31.47 -15.41
N LYS A 2 -25.24 -32.48 -15.38
CA LYS A 2 -26.34 -32.56 -14.41
C LYS A 2 -25.81 -33.16 -13.11
N TYR A 3 -26.35 -32.69 -11.98
CA TYR A 3 -25.99 -33.07 -10.60
C TYR A 3 -26.17 -34.57 -10.25
N ALA A 4 -26.53 -35.40 -11.23
CA ALA A 4 -26.86 -36.81 -11.06
C ALA A 4 -25.68 -37.77 -11.30
N ASP A 5 -24.54 -37.29 -11.82
CA ASP A 5 -23.41 -38.15 -12.19
C ASP A 5 -22.37 -38.33 -11.06
N ILE A 6 -22.63 -37.80 -9.87
CA ILE A 6 -21.80 -38.00 -8.68
C ILE A 6 -22.47 -39.05 -7.78
N TYR A 7 -22.32 -40.33 -8.10
CA TYR A 7 -22.76 -41.41 -7.23
C TYR A 7 -21.61 -42.37 -6.90
N ILE A 8 -21.19 -42.35 -5.64
CA ILE A 8 -20.15 -43.23 -5.08
C ILE A 8 -20.80 -44.59 -4.78
N LYS A 9 -20.31 -45.66 -5.43
CA LYS A 9 -20.89 -47.02 -5.40
C LYS A 9 -20.75 -47.78 -4.07
N SER A 10 -20.17 -47.18 -3.02
CA SER A 10 -19.85 -47.87 -1.76
C SER A 10 -20.65 -47.40 -0.53
N ALA A 11 -21.67 -46.56 -0.69
CA ALA A 11 -22.50 -46.12 0.43
C ALA A 11 -23.65 -47.12 0.73
N CYS A 12 -23.52 -47.91 1.80
CA CYS A 12 -24.63 -48.67 2.35
C CYS A 12 -25.61 -47.73 3.08
N ARG A 13 -26.62 -47.21 2.36
CA ARG A 13 -27.80 -46.58 2.96
C ARG A 13 -29.08 -47.27 2.49
N ALA A 14 -30.05 -47.37 3.39
CA ALA A 14 -31.26 -48.17 3.24
C ALA A 14 -32.09 -47.79 2.00
N LEU A 15 -32.53 -48.80 1.25
CA LEU A 15 -33.24 -48.70 -0.04
C LEU A 15 -34.67 -48.09 0.03
N ARG A 16 -35.16 -47.63 1.19
CA ARG A 16 -36.49 -47.02 1.33
C ARG A 16 -36.50 -45.93 2.41
N THR A 17 -37.17 -44.81 2.12
CA THR A 17 -37.54 -43.79 3.12
C THR A 17 -38.68 -44.33 4.01
N PRO A 18 -38.68 -44.09 5.34
CA PRO A 18 -39.79 -44.50 6.20
C PRO A 18 -41.08 -43.76 5.81
N ARG A 19 -42.18 -44.51 5.67
CA ARG A 19 -43.51 -43.92 5.46
C ARG A 19 -44.04 -43.40 6.79
N VAL A 20 -44.22 -42.09 6.91
CA VAL A 20 -44.99 -41.48 8.00
C VAL A 20 -46.47 -41.84 7.81
N GLY A 21 -47.07 -42.48 8.83
CA GLY A 21 -48.49 -42.82 8.83
C GLY A 21 -49.37 -41.56 8.80
N ARG A 22 -50.41 -41.55 7.95
CA ARG A 22 -51.38 -40.43 7.93
C ARG A 22 -52.21 -40.45 9.23
N PRO A 23 -52.46 -39.31 9.88
CA PRO A 23 -53.37 -39.26 11.02
C PRO A 23 -54.81 -39.52 10.58
N TRP A 24 -55.56 -40.23 11.43
CA TRP A 24 -56.95 -40.63 11.20
C TRP A 24 -57.88 -39.41 11.11
N ARG A 25 -58.68 -39.35 10.04
CA ARG A 25 -59.76 -38.37 9.86
C ARG A 25 -60.87 -38.66 10.88
N THR A 26 -61.12 -37.76 11.82
CA THR A 26 -62.28 -37.85 12.72
C THR A 26 -63.58 -37.62 11.91
N ARG A 27 -64.53 -38.55 12.02
CA ARG A 27 -65.89 -38.39 11.49
C ARG A 27 -66.59 -37.30 12.31
N LYS A 28 -66.79 -36.12 11.72
CA LYS A 28 -67.57 -35.04 12.33
C LYS A 28 -69.06 -35.43 12.27
N LEU A 29 -69.64 -35.73 13.43
CA LEU A 29 -71.08 -35.82 13.63
C LEU A 29 -71.73 -34.46 13.32
N LEU A 30 -72.88 -34.51 12.67
CA LEU A 30 -73.76 -33.37 12.40
C LEU A 30 -74.16 -32.70 13.72
N ASN A 31 -73.56 -31.57 14.07
CA ASN A 31 -74.03 -30.71 15.15
C ASN A 31 -74.83 -29.53 14.57
N LEU A 32 -76.04 -29.37 15.10
CA LEU A 32 -77.09 -28.37 14.83
C LEU A 32 -76.65 -26.91 15.08
N THR A 33 -75.58 -26.46 14.42
CA THR A 33 -75.10 -25.06 14.47
C THR A 33 -75.43 -24.28 13.19
N ALA A 34 -76.26 -24.86 12.31
CA ALA A 34 -76.65 -24.28 11.04
C ALA A 34 -77.71 -23.16 11.14
N PHE A 35 -78.23 -22.85 12.34
CA PHE A 35 -79.32 -21.89 12.53
C PHE A 35 -79.02 -20.78 13.54
N PHE A 36 -77.80 -20.22 13.53
CA PHE A 36 -77.55 -18.93 14.17
C PHE A 36 -77.77 -17.78 13.18
N ARG A 37 -78.67 -16.87 13.54
CA ARG A 37 -79.30 -15.83 12.69
C ARG A 37 -78.39 -14.65 12.31
N ASN A 38 -77.12 -14.61 12.76
CA ASN A 38 -76.26 -13.41 12.69
C ASN A 38 -74.91 -13.61 12.00
N ARG A 39 -74.78 -14.52 11.01
CA ARG A 39 -73.54 -14.64 10.21
C ARG A 39 -73.51 -13.83 8.91
N PHE A 40 -74.52 -12.98 8.67
CA PHE A 40 -74.63 -12.19 7.44
C PHE A 40 -73.83 -10.87 7.45
N TYR A 41 -73.11 -10.55 8.52
CA TYR A 41 -72.31 -9.31 8.63
C TYR A 41 -70.80 -9.51 8.82
N GLU A 42 -70.30 -10.75 8.81
CA GLU A 42 -68.88 -10.95 8.52
C GLU A 42 -68.72 -10.79 7.01
N ILE A 43 -68.23 -9.61 6.60
CA ILE A 43 -67.86 -9.34 5.21
C ILE A 43 -66.85 -10.41 4.80
N ASP A 44 -67.32 -11.38 4.01
CA ASP A 44 -66.53 -12.48 3.51
C ASP A 44 -65.31 -11.93 2.77
N ARG A 45 -64.11 -12.20 3.34
CA ARG A 45 -62.82 -11.96 2.67
C ARG A 45 -62.72 -12.67 1.31
N TRP A 46 -63.65 -13.58 1.01
CA TRP A 46 -63.78 -14.26 -0.27
C TRP A 46 -64.27 -13.34 -1.42
N TYR A 47 -65.02 -12.28 -1.14
CA TYR A 47 -65.62 -11.46 -2.20
C TYR A 47 -64.68 -10.38 -2.77
N LYS A 48 -63.66 -9.93 -2.00
CA LYS A 48 -62.62 -9.01 -2.50
C LYS A 48 -61.48 -9.69 -3.27
N ALA A 49 -61.26 -10.99 -3.07
CA ALA A 49 -60.20 -11.74 -3.74
C ALA A 49 -60.40 -11.91 -5.26
N ARG A 50 -61.53 -11.47 -5.82
CA ARG A 50 -61.87 -11.66 -7.24
C ARG A 50 -61.78 -10.40 -8.11
N ILE A 51 -61.48 -9.23 -7.54
CA ILE A 51 -61.27 -8.00 -8.30
C ILE A 51 -59.99 -7.31 -7.81
N GLU A 52 -58.88 -8.04 -7.80
CA GLU A 52 -57.57 -7.40 -7.88
C GLU A 52 -57.33 -7.12 -9.36
N LYS A 53 -57.25 -5.83 -9.74
CA LYS A 53 -56.65 -5.49 -11.04
C LYS A 53 -55.26 -6.15 -11.05
N PRO A 54 -54.84 -6.82 -12.12
CA PRO A 54 -53.50 -7.39 -12.16
C PRO A 54 -52.52 -6.25 -11.88
N ILE A 55 -51.82 -6.35 -10.75
CA ILE A 55 -50.72 -5.45 -10.42
C ILE A 55 -49.65 -5.79 -11.45
N VAL A 56 -49.59 -5.00 -12.52
CA VAL A 56 -48.51 -5.10 -13.50
C VAL A 56 -47.30 -4.53 -12.80
N TYR A 57 -46.55 -5.40 -12.12
CA TYR A 57 -45.22 -5.05 -11.68
C TYR A 57 -44.44 -4.60 -12.93
N PRO A 58 -43.77 -3.44 -12.90
CA PRO A 58 -42.86 -3.08 -13.99
C PRO A 58 -41.93 -4.28 -14.19
N GLN A 59 -41.72 -4.69 -15.44
CA GLN A 59 -40.76 -5.75 -15.73
C GLN A 59 -39.40 -5.29 -15.20
N LEU A 60 -39.03 -5.82 -14.04
CA LEU A 60 -37.70 -5.64 -13.51
C LEU A 60 -36.78 -6.36 -14.49
N TYR A 61 -36.10 -5.59 -15.34
CA TYR A 61 -35.00 -6.11 -16.12
C TYR A 61 -33.94 -6.55 -15.11
N VAL A 62 -33.91 -7.85 -14.82
CA VAL A 62 -32.81 -8.45 -14.11
C VAL A 62 -31.62 -8.34 -15.05
N ILE A 63 -30.86 -7.26 -14.91
CA ILE A 63 -29.55 -7.14 -15.54
C ILE A 63 -28.77 -8.32 -15.00
N GLN A 64 -28.57 -9.34 -15.81
CA GLN A 64 -27.68 -10.44 -15.46
C GLN A 64 -26.27 -9.86 -15.59
N PRO A 65 -25.56 -9.57 -14.48
CA PRO A 65 -24.25 -8.95 -14.56
C PRO A 65 -23.28 -9.81 -15.37
N GLU A 66 -23.50 -11.13 -15.39
CA GLU A 66 -22.79 -12.13 -16.19
C GLU A 66 -22.80 -11.87 -17.70
N LYS A 67 -23.82 -11.18 -18.24
CA LYS A 67 -23.93 -10.88 -19.67
C LYS A 67 -23.29 -9.56 -20.08
N HIS A 68 -23.00 -8.70 -19.10
CA HIS A 68 -22.49 -7.33 -19.33
C HIS A 68 -21.09 -7.10 -18.78
N LEU A 69 -20.61 -7.99 -17.89
CA LEU A 69 -19.27 -7.95 -17.34
C LEU A 69 -18.43 -9.06 -17.98
N LYS A 70 -17.21 -8.69 -18.40
CA LYS A 70 -16.20 -9.66 -18.86
C LYS A 70 -15.95 -10.71 -17.78
N THR A 71 -15.82 -11.97 -18.18
CA THR A 71 -15.46 -13.06 -17.26
C THR A 71 -14.05 -12.86 -16.69
N LEU A 72 -13.76 -13.49 -15.54
CA LEU A 72 -12.42 -13.42 -14.94
C LEU A 72 -11.35 -13.94 -15.90
N GLU A 73 -11.65 -15.00 -16.65
CA GLU A 73 -10.75 -15.58 -17.65
C GLU A 73 -10.44 -14.60 -18.79
N GLU A 74 -11.45 -13.87 -19.29
CA GLU A 74 -11.25 -12.83 -20.30
C GLU A 74 -10.41 -11.67 -19.75
N ARG A 75 -10.64 -11.24 -18.51
CA ARG A 75 -9.80 -10.20 -17.87
C ARG A 75 -8.36 -10.66 -17.69
N MET A 76 -8.15 -11.92 -17.32
CA MET A 76 -6.81 -12.50 -17.21
C MET A 76 -6.11 -12.59 -18.57
N LYS A 77 -6.84 -12.92 -19.64
CA LYS A 77 -6.29 -12.91 -21.01
C LYS A 77 -5.92 -11.49 -21.47
N GLU A 78 -6.73 -10.50 -21.15
CA GLU A 78 -6.43 -9.09 -21.45
C GLU A 78 -5.18 -8.59 -20.69
N LEU A 79 -4.97 -9.03 -19.46
CA LEU A 79 -3.74 -8.73 -18.72
C LEU A 79 -2.51 -9.42 -19.35
N GLN A 80 -2.65 -10.68 -19.78
CA GLN A 80 -1.56 -11.43 -20.43
C GLN A 80 -1.13 -10.82 -21.77
N THR A 81 -2.05 -10.28 -22.57
CA THR A 81 -1.68 -9.61 -23.84
C THR A 81 -0.89 -8.34 -23.60
N VAL A 82 -1.17 -7.62 -22.52
CA VAL A 82 -0.39 -6.43 -22.11
C VAL A 82 1.02 -6.82 -21.66
N ASP A 83 1.16 -7.92 -20.92
CA ASP A 83 2.47 -8.40 -20.46
C ASP A 83 3.41 -8.80 -21.61
N GLN A 84 2.86 -9.31 -22.72
CA GLN A 84 3.65 -9.66 -23.92
C GLN A 84 4.23 -8.44 -24.66
N GLN A 85 3.66 -7.26 -24.45
CA GLN A 85 4.09 -6.02 -25.10
C GLN A 85 5.14 -5.25 -24.29
N LYS A 86 5.50 -5.74 -23.11
CA LYS A 86 6.45 -5.07 -22.23
C LYS A 86 7.88 -5.10 -22.80
N ILE A 87 8.58 -3.98 -22.71
CA ILE A 87 9.93 -3.77 -23.21
C ILE A 87 10.92 -3.84 -22.02
N ASN A 88 11.97 -4.66 -22.17
CA ASN A 88 13.08 -4.67 -21.22
C ASN A 88 14.11 -3.60 -21.59
N ILE A 89 14.33 -2.63 -20.69
CA ILE A 89 15.33 -1.55 -20.87
C ILE A 89 16.66 -1.83 -20.15
N GLY A 90 16.71 -2.82 -19.27
CA GLY A 90 17.92 -3.15 -18.53
C GLY A 90 18.79 -4.16 -19.24
N PHE A 91 19.81 -4.61 -18.50
CA PHE A 91 20.66 -5.70 -18.95
C PHE A 91 19.84 -6.96 -19.27
N CYS A 92 20.33 -7.72 -20.24
CA CYS A 92 19.78 -9.04 -20.51
C CYS A 92 19.94 -9.89 -19.26
N TYR A 93 18.81 -10.26 -18.65
CA TYR A 93 18.81 -11.29 -17.63
C TYR A 93 18.74 -12.62 -18.35
N GLU A 94 19.92 -13.17 -18.62
CA GLU A 94 19.99 -14.59 -18.90
C GLU A 94 19.58 -15.28 -17.60
N TYR A 95 18.30 -15.66 -17.52
CA TYR A 95 17.92 -16.81 -16.74
C TYR A 95 18.62 -17.98 -17.41
N SER A 96 19.92 -18.12 -17.16
CA SER A 96 20.37 -19.44 -16.80
C SER A 96 19.44 -19.81 -15.64
N ILE A 97 18.33 -20.51 -15.95
CA ILE A 97 18.14 -21.80 -15.31
C ILE A 97 19.57 -22.31 -15.30
N PRO A 98 20.25 -22.41 -14.15
CA PRO A 98 21.50 -23.12 -14.14
C PRO A 98 21.13 -24.39 -14.89
N SER A 99 21.71 -24.58 -16.06
CA SER A 99 21.48 -25.77 -16.86
C SER A 99 22.01 -26.88 -16.00
N VAL A 100 21.17 -27.35 -15.06
CA VAL A 100 21.66 -27.86 -13.79
C VAL A 100 22.49 -26.80 -13.03
N SER A 101 22.48 -26.80 -11.71
CA SER A 101 23.64 -26.30 -10.96
C SER A 101 24.92 -26.75 -11.71
N THR A 102 26.01 -25.98 -11.71
CA THR A 102 27.32 -26.52 -12.17
C THR A 102 27.69 -27.83 -11.46
N LEU A 103 26.99 -28.12 -10.36
CA LEU A 103 26.85 -29.43 -9.73
C LEU A 103 25.96 -30.37 -10.55
N ASN A 104 26.54 -31.45 -11.07
CA ASN A 104 25.78 -32.53 -11.70
C ASN A 104 24.59 -32.97 -10.83
N ALA A 105 23.51 -33.49 -11.42
CA ALA A 105 22.37 -34.02 -10.63
C ALA A 105 22.80 -35.06 -9.57
N ALA A 106 23.92 -35.75 -9.82
CA ALA A 106 24.63 -36.60 -8.88
C ALA A 106 25.19 -35.84 -7.67
N GLU A 107 25.92 -34.74 -7.87
CA GLU A 107 26.49 -33.90 -6.80
C GLU A 107 25.40 -33.26 -5.95
N LYS A 108 24.27 -32.87 -6.53
CA LYS A 108 23.11 -32.40 -5.76
C LYS A 108 22.51 -33.51 -4.90
N ALA A 109 22.42 -34.73 -5.43
CA ALA A 109 21.95 -35.89 -4.68
C ALA A 109 22.94 -36.31 -3.58
N GLU A 110 24.25 -36.18 -3.83
CA GLU A 110 25.31 -36.40 -2.84
C GLU A 110 25.25 -35.35 -1.72
N LEU A 111 25.15 -34.06 -2.04
CA LEU A 111 24.96 -33.01 -1.04
C LEU A 111 23.65 -33.17 -0.27
N GLU A 112 22.58 -33.62 -0.92
CA GLU A 112 21.32 -33.95 -0.25
C GLU A 112 21.48 -35.17 0.67
N GLN A 113 22.22 -36.20 0.24
CA GLN A 113 22.57 -37.36 1.07
C GLN A 113 23.43 -36.92 2.25
N GLU A 114 24.45 -36.09 2.06
CA GLU A 114 25.26 -35.52 3.12
C GLU A 114 24.43 -34.65 4.07
N ALA A 115 23.50 -33.84 3.57
CA ALA A 115 22.59 -33.06 4.41
C ALA A 115 21.66 -33.97 5.22
N ARG A 116 21.19 -35.08 4.63
CA ARG A 116 20.41 -36.12 5.34
C ARG A 116 21.29 -36.84 6.38
N LEU A 117 22.55 -37.15 6.08
CA LEU A 117 23.50 -37.79 6.99
C LEU A 117 23.93 -36.87 8.14
N ARG A 118 24.18 -35.58 7.86
CA ARG A 118 24.46 -34.54 8.88
C ARG A 118 23.25 -34.31 9.79
N LYS A 119 22.02 -34.43 9.28
CA LYS A 119 20.79 -34.51 10.11
C LYS A 119 20.76 -35.77 10.99
N CYS A 120 21.29 -36.90 10.52
CA CYS A 120 21.35 -38.16 11.29
C CYS A 120 22.45 -38.17 12.37
N ILE A 121 23.56 -37.44 12.19
CA ILE A 121 24.69 -37.40 13.15
C ILE A 121 24.33 -36.68 14.48
N ILE A 122 23.22 -35.93 14.54
CA ILE A 122 22.81 -35.16 15.74
C ILE A 122 22.09 -36.00 16.82
N VAL A 123 21.90 -37.31 16.67
CA VAL A 123 21.29 -38.13 17.73
C VAL A 123 22.09 -39.40 18.01
N ILE A 124 23.22 -39.29 18.71
CA ILE A 124 23.68 -40.36 19.62
C ILE A 124 24.37 -39.73 20.84
N HIS A 125 23.60 -39.39 21.87
CA HIS A 125 24.09 -39.48 23.24
C HIS A 125 23.16 -40.43 24.00
N PHE A 126 23.55 -41.71 23.99
CA PHE A 126 22.90 -42.76 24.75
C PHE A 126 23.18 -42.52 26.23
N VAL A 127 22.18 -42.03 26.98
CA VAL A 127 22.13 -42.22 28.43
C VAL A 127 20.76 -42.78 28.77
N ILE A 128 20.81 -44.00 29.28
CA ILE A 128 19.73 -44.81 29.83
C ILE A 128 18.96 -43.98 30.85
N SER A 129 17.69 -43.69 30.58
CA SER A 129 16.59 -43.74 31.56
C SER A 129 15.36 -43.08 30.95
N THR A 130 14.25 -43.79 31.05
CA THR A 130 12.87 -43.40 30.76
C THR A 130 12.59 -41.91 30.97
N PHE A 131 12.28 -41.16 29.89
CA PHE A 131 11.27 -40.09 29.83
C PHE A 131 11.21 -39.55 28.38
N LEU A 132 10.00 -39.33 27.89
CA LEU A 132 9.67 -38.81 26.55
C LEU A 132 10.61 -37.66 26.13
N ARG A 133 11.37 -37.84 25.04
CA ARG A 133 12.13 -36.76 24.38
C ARG A 133 11.50 -36.46 23.01
N ILE A 134 10.74 -35.37 22.92
CA ILE A 134 10.46 -34.72 21.63
C ILE A 134 11.78 -34.09 21.18
N ILE A 135 12.44 -34.71 20.20
CA ILE A 135 13.67 -34.20 19.60
C ILE A 135 13.28 -33.09 18.63
N LEU A 136 13.42 -31.84 19.06
CA LEU A 136 13.32 -30.67 18.20
C LEU A 136 14.64 -30.54 17.43
N LEU A 137 14.70 -31.10 16.22
CA LEU A 137 15.78 -30.88 15.25
C LEU A 137 15.83 -29.39 14.89
N LYS A 138 16.76 -28.65 15.49
CA LYS A 138 17.08 -27.28 15.07
C LYS A 138 18.19 -27.32 14.04
N VAL A 139 17.82 -27.34 12.76
CA VAL A 139 18.77 -27.04 11.67
C VAL A 139 19.04 -25.54 11.73
N LYS A 140 20.26 -25.15 12.07
CA LYS A 140 20.72 -23.78 11.92
C LYS A 140 21.16 -23.62 10.46
N LEU A 141 20.44 -22.79 9.72
CA LEU A 141 20.83 -22.38 8.38
C LEU A 141 21.54 -21.04 8.51
N ASP A 142 22.69 -20.92 7.85
CA ASP A 142 23.39 -19.65 7.75
C ASP A 142 22.63 -18.79 6.73
N LEU A 143 21.98 -17.74 7.22
CA LEU A 143 21.12 -16.89 6.38
C LEU A 143 21.93 -16.07 5.37
N GLU A 144 23.15 -15.69 5.73
CA GLU A 144 24.03 -14.89 4.88
C GLU A 144 24.43 -15.63 3.60
N THR A 145 24.75 -16.92 3.70
CA THR A 145 25.11 -17.75 2.53
C THR A 145 23.91 -17.95 1.61
N ILE A 146 22.72 -18.13 2.18
CA ILE A 146 21.46 -18.22 1.43
C ILE A 146 21.15 -16.91 0.69
N GLU A 147 21.35 -15.76 1.35
CA GLU A 147 21.17 -14.47 0.69
C GLU A 147 22.13 -14.30 -0.49
N GLU A 148 23.40 -14.68 -0.34
CA GLU A 148 24.38 -14.58 -1.43
C GLU A 148 24.06 -15.48 -2.63
N GLU A 149 23.62 -16.72 -2.38
CA GLU A 149 23.17 -17.63 -3.43
C GLU A 149 21.90 -17.11 -4.13
N ASN A 150 20.93 -16.61 -3.35
CA ASN A 150 19.69 -16.05 -3.89
C ASN A 150 19.94 -14.81 -4.75
N SER A 151 20.91 -13.96 -4.37
CA SER A 151 21.32 -12.78 -5.14
C SER A 151 21.82 -13.10 -6.53
N GLN A 152 22.39 -14.29 -6.74
CA GLN A 152 22.84 -14.73 -8.06
C GLN A 152 21.76 -15.49 -8.83
N GLY A 153 20.80 -16.08 -8.13
CA GLY A 153 19.73 -16.88 -8.72
C GLY A 153 18.44 -16.09 -8.96
N SER A 154 17.46 -16.29 -8.09
CA SER A 154 16.06 -15.88 -8.29
C SER A 154 15.74 -14.45 -7.83
N GLU A 155 16.63 -13.78 -7.10
CA GLU A 155 16.37 -12.44 -6.54
C GLU A 155 15.97 -11.41 -7.61
N PRO A 156 16.66 -11.25 -8.77
CA PRO A 156 16.26 -10.27 -9.78
C PRO A 156 14.83 -10.45 -10.29
N MET A 157 14.37 -11.70 -10.39
CA MET A 157 12.99 -12.01 -10.79
C MET A 157 11.98 -11.65 -9.71
N LEU A 158 12.29 -11.96 -8.44
CA LEU A 158 11.45 -11.60 -7.29
C LEU A 158 11.34 -10.08 -7.16
N VAL A 159 12.46 -9.36 -7.27
CA VAL A 159 12.48 -7.90 -7.18
C VAL A 159 11.69 -7.27 -8.33
N LYS A 160 11.77 -7.82 -9.55
CA LYS A 160 10.91 -7.38 -10.65
C LYS A 160 9.43 -7.53 -10.28
N GLN A 161 9.01 -8.69 -9.79
CA GLN A 161 7.61 -8.93 -9.41
C GLN A 161 7.16 -7.99 -8.30
N MET A 162 8.01 -7.74 -7.30
CA MET A 162 7.72 -6.76 -6.25
C MET A 162 7.60 -5.35 -6.82
N ALA A 163 8.52 -4.92 -7.67
CA ALA A 163 8.49 -3.59 -8.28
C ALA A 163 7.25 -3.39 -9.18
N GLU A 164 6.79 -4.43 -9.88
CA GLU A 164 5.53 -4.41 -10.62
C GLU A 164 4.32 -4.32 -9.68
N HIS A 165 4.31 -5.08 -8.57
CA HIS A 165 3.25 -5.03 -7.57
C HIS A 165 3.11 -3.64 -6.93
N TYR A 166 4.23 -3.04 -6.57
CA TYR A 166 4.28 -1.69 -6.01
C TYR A 166 4.11 -0.59 -7.08
N GLY A 167 4.01 -0.93 -8.38
CA GLY A 167 3.83 0.06 -9.45
C GLY A 167 5.04 0.96 -9.72
N ILE A 168 6.24 0.56 -9.31
CA ILE A 168 7.46 1.37 -9.41
C ILE A 168 7.85 1.61 -10.88
N PHE A 169 7.85 0.55 -11.70
CA PHE A 169 8.18 0.70 -13.12
C PHE A 169 7.15 1.56 -13.87
N ARG A 170 5.87 1.40 -13.53
CA ARG A 170 4.78 2.18 -14.12
C ARG A 170 5.00 3.67 -13.92
N ASP A 171 5.38 4.07 -12.72
CA ASP A 171 5.50 5.48 -12.35
C ASP A 171 6.85 6.06 -12.82
N LEU A 172 7.95 5.30 -12.76
CA LEU A 172 9.28 5.79 -13.18
C LEU A 172 9.51 5.77 -14.70
N PHE A 173 9.03 4.74 -15.41
CA PHE A 173 9.37 4.48 -16.83
C PHE A 173 8.15 4.27 -17.74
N HIS A 174 6.93 4.36 -17.22
CA HIS A 174 5.65 4.01 -17.86
C HIS A 174 5.28 2.51 -17.80
N SER A 175 4.01 2.21 -18.05
CA SER A 175 3.40 0.87 -17.87
C SER A 175 3.96 -0.25 -18.74
N MET A 176 4.57 0.08 -19.88
CA MET A 176 5.08 -0.89 -20.86
C MET A 176 6.56 -1.22 -20.68
N VAL A 177 7.22 -0.66 -19.66
CA VAL A 177 8.67 -0.77 -19.50
C VAL A 177 9.00 -1.49 -18.21
N TYR A 178 10.00 -2.38 -18.25
CA TYR A 178 10.55 -3.03 -17.07
C TYR A 178 12.04 -3.29 -17.23
N PHE A 179 12.70 -3.64 -16.14
CA PHE A 179 14.03 -4.22 -16.18
C PHE A 179 14.26 -5.21 -15.04
N TYR A 180 15.28 -6.05 -15.19
CA TYR A 180 15.74 -6.92 -14.12
C TYR A 180 16.89 -6.24 -13.36
N PRO A 181 16.78 -6.05 -12.04
CA PRO A 181 17.87 -5.55 -11.23
C PRO A 181 18.90 -6.66 -11.02
N ILE A 182 19.86 -6.76 -11.93
CA ILE A 182 20.92 -7.78 -11.92
C ILE A 182 21.95 -7.49 -10.83
N VAL A 183 22.21 -6.21 -10.55
CA VAL A 183 23.19 -5.80 -9.54
C VAL A 183 22.49 -5.66 -8.19
N PRO A 184 22.75 -6.54 -7.21
CA PRO A 184 22.13 -6.45 -5.89
C PRO A 184 22.64 -5.20 -5.18
N LEU A 185 21.70 -4.32 -4.83
CA LEU A 185 21.97 -3.04 -4.19
C LEU A 185 21.73 -3.17 -2.69
N LYS A 186 22.79 -3.11 -1.88
CA LYS A 186 22.70 -3.17 -0.42
C LYS A 186 22.81 -1.77 0.15
N ILE A 187 21.71 -1.26 0.71
CA ILE A 187 21.62 0.09 1.29
C ILE A 187 21.41 -0.03 2.79
N LEU A 188 22.27 0.62 3.56
CA LEU A 188 22.29 0.57 5.02
C LEU A 188 22.29 1.99 5.59
N PHE A 189 21.37 2.26 6.53
CA PHE A 189 21.34 3.49 7.31
C PHE A 189 21.97 3.21 8.69
N PRO A 190 23.16 3.76 8.97
CA PRO A 190 23.80 3.58 10.25
C PRO A 190 23.08 4.38 11.33
N VAL A 191 22.76 3.73 12.45
CA VAL A 191 22.15 4.37 13.63
C VAL A 191 23.23 4.55 14.69
N ASP A 192 23.87 3.44 15.05
CA ASP A 192 25.01 3.36 15.96
C ASP A 192 26.15 2.58 15.29
N ASN A 193 27.30 2.45 15.96
CA ASN A 193 28.45 1.70 15.43
C ASN A 193 28.16 0.20 15.16
N GLU A 194 27.11 -0.37 15.75
CA GLU A 194 26.77 -1.80 15.66
C GLU A 194 25.44 -2.09 14.95
N THR A 195 24.54 -1.11 14.82
CA THR A 195 23.19 -1.29 14.30
C THR A 195 22.94 -0.42 13.07
N ALA A 196 22.43 -1.06 12.01
CA ALA A 196 22.07 -0.38 10.77
C ALA A 196 20.72 -0.88 10.24
N TYR A 197 19.88 0.05 9.79
CA TYR A 197 18.64 -0.30 9.12
C TYR A 197 18.90 -0.57 7.64
N ARG A 198 18.45 -1.72 7.16
CA ARG A 198 18.61 -2.12 5.77
C ARG A 198 17.38 -1.79 4.93
N VAL A 199 17.60 -1.26 3.73
CA VAL A 199 16.56 -1.16 2.70
C VAL A 199 16.47 -2.49 1.95
N TYR A 200 15.25 -3.02 1.84
CA TYR A 200 14.93 -4.20 1.05
C TYR A 200 14.03 -3.79 -0.13
N TYR A 201 12.89 -4.47 -0.30
CA TYR A 201 11.97 -4.31 -1.42
C TYR A 201 10.55 -4.01 -0.90
N GLY A 202 10.39 -2.84 -0.29
CA GLY A 202 9.11 -2.34 0.23
C GLY A 202 8.95 -2.43 1.75
N ASN A 203 10.04 -2.62 2.50
CA ASN A 203 9.99 -2.49 3.95
C ASN A 203 9.66 -1.05 4.35
N ILE A 204 9.00 -0.89 5.50
CA ILE A 204 8.65 0.41 6.06
C ILE A 204 9.84 0.91 6.88
N LEU A 205 10.34 2.10 6.56
CA LEU A 205 11.38 2.81 7.30
C LEU A 205 10.87 4.19 7.68
N LYS A 206 11.13 4.61 8.92
CA LYS A 206 10.69 5.92 9.38
C LYS A 206 11.61 7.03 8.87
N PRO A 207 11.09 8.23 8.58
CA PRO A 207 11.93 9.37 8.22
C PRO A 207 13.02 9.69 9.25
N GLU A 208 12.77 9.45 10.53
CA GLU A 208 13.77 9.59 11.61
C GLU A 208 14.97 8.66 11.44
N GLU A 209 14.73 7.42 11.04
CA GLU A 209 15.75 6.38 10.79
C GLU A 209 16.56 6.69 9.51
N VAL A 210 15.99 7.49 8.62
CA VAL A 210 16.48 7.76 7.26
C VAL A 210 16.95 9.23 7.12
N LYS A 211 17.32 9.86 8.25
CA LYS A 211 17.72 11.26 8.32
C LYS A 211 19.08 11.54 7.66
N SER A 212 20.05 10.65 7.86
CA SER A 212 21.40 10.73 7.26
C SER A 212 21.47 9.97 5.94
N ALA A 213 22.46 10.29 5.11
CA ALA A 213 22.69 9.58 3.86
C ALA A 213 23.08 8.11 4.11
N PRO A 214 22.59 7.15 3.31
CA PRO A 214 22.90 5.75 3.52
C PRO A 214 24.28 5.36 3.01
N LEU A 215 24.81 4.29 3.61
CA LEU A 215 25.93 3.52 3.09
C LEU A 215 25.41 2.57 2.00
N VAL A 216 25.93 2.71 0.79
CA VAL A 216 25.51 1.89 -0.36
C VAL A 216 26.67 1.02 -0.80
N SER A 217 26.42 -0.29 -0.88
CA SER A 217 27.39 -1.28 -1.34
C SER A 217 26.78 -2.13 -2.46
N PHE A 218 27.56 -2.33 -3.52
CA PHE A 218 27.20 -3.17 -4.66
C PHE A 218 28.48 -3.74 -5.31
N LYS A 219 28.36 -4.90 -5.97
CA LYS A 219 29.49 -5.55 -6.64
C LYS A 219 29.69 -4.90 -8.02
N ALA A 220 30.87 -4.31 -8.25
CA ALA A 220 31.23 -3.69 -9.52
C ALA A 220 32.64 -4.04 -9.98
N GLN A 221 32.85 -4.01 -11.29
CA GLN A 221 34.17 -4.21 -11.91
C GLN A 221 34.98 -2.91 -11.84
N PRO A 222 36.32 -2.99 -11.76
CA PRO A 222 37.17 -1.80 -11.83
C PRO A 222 36.99 -1.08 -13.17
N ASN A 223 37.10 0.26 -13.19
CA ASN A 223 36.94 1.12 -14.37
C ASN A 223 35.52 1.07 -14.99
N THR A 224 34.48 0.90 -14.16
CA THR A 224 33.08 1.02 -14.58
C THR A 224 32.42 2.21 -13.91
N TYR A 225 31.57 2.91 -14.64
CA TYR A 225 30.96 4.15 -14.18
C TYR A 225 29.52 3.90 -13.75
N TRP A 226 29.13 4.52 -12.64
CA TRP A 226 27.83 4.29 -12.01
C TRP A 226 27.18 5.61 -11.64
N THR A 227 25.85 5.59 -11.59
CA THR A 227 25.05 6.72 -11.14
C THR A 227 23.96 6.22 -10.21
N LEU A 228 23.86 6.85 -9.05
CA LEU A 228 22.89 6.49 -8.02
C LEU A 228 21.90 7.65 -7.84
N MET A 229 20.61 7.31 -7.82
CA MET A 229 19.53 8.26 -7.58
C MET A 229 18.59 7.74 -6.51
N ALA A 230 18.20 8.58 -5.57
CA ALA A 230 17.13 8.32 -4.61
C ALA A 230 15.96 9.25 -4.92
N VAL A 231 14.79 8.67 -5.17
CA VAL A 231 13.62 9.36 -5.72
C VAL A 231 12.39 8.95 -4.93
N ASN A 232 11.57 9.93 -4.53
CA ASN A 232 10.29 9.71 -3.90
C ASN A 232 9.18 9.89 -4.93
N LEU A 233 8.50 8.77 -5.25
CA LEU A 233 7.52 8.71 -6.32
C LEU A 233 6.23 9.46 -5.97
N ASP A 234 5.89 9.52 -4.68
CA ASP A 234 4.60 10.04 -4.19
C ASP A 234 4.75 11.42 -3.51
N GLY A 235 5.98 11.95 -3.44
CA GLY A 235 6.34 13.13 -2.64
C GLY A 235 6.06 14.49 -3.28
N ASN A 236 5.64 14.56 -4.55
CA ASN A 236 5.51 15.84 -5.22
C ASN A 236 4.12 16.47 -4.99
N ALA A 237 4.11 17.70 -4.47
CA ALA A 237 2.89 18.48 -4.23
C ALA A 237 2.60 19.52 -5.33
N TYR A 238 3.58 19.82 -6.21
CA TYR A 238 3.50 20.96 -7.12
C TYR A 238 3.09 20.57 -8.54
N GLU A 239 3.65 19.47 -9.05
CA GLU A 239 3.48 19.02 -10.42
C GLU A 239 2.98 17.57 -10.44
N ASN A 240 2.09 17.28 -11.38
CA ASN A 240 1.63 15.91 -11.64
C ASN A 240 2.70 15.15 -12.43
N ASP A 241 2.78 13.83 -12.24
CA ASP A 241 3.68 12.91 -12.96
C ASP A 241 5.18 13.24 -12.84
N THR A 242 5.57 13.82 -11.72
CA THR A 242 6.97 14.13 -11.40
C THR A 242 7.27 13.69 -9.98
N GLU A 243 8.50 13.21 -9.79
CA GLU A 243 8.97 12.69 -8.53
C GLU A 243 9.82 13.73 -7.78
N VAL A 244 10.09 13.51 -6.50
CA VAL A 244 11.01 14.37 -5.72
C VAL A 244 12.37 13.70 -5.61
N LEU A 245 13.42 14.39 -6.04
CA LEU A 245 14.79 13.94 -5.95
C LEU A 245 15.36 14.17 -4.54
N HIS A 246 15.59 13.07 -3.82
CA HIS A 246 16.19 13.09 -2.49
C HIS A 246 17.71 13.08 -2.54
N TRP A 247 18.29 12.31 -3.47
CA TRP A 247 19.74 12.19 -3.59
C TRP A 247 20.14 11.88 -5.01
N PHE A 248 21.24 12.47 -5.46
CA PHE A 248 21.80 12.18 -6.78
C PHE A 248 23.32 12.26 -6.74
N VAL A 249 23.96 11.12 -6.96
CA VAL A 249 25.41 10.99 -7.01
C VAL A 249 25.81 10.40 -8.36
N SER A 250 26.80 11.01 -8.99
CA SER A 250 27.41 10.53 -10.23
C SER A 250 28.93 10.51 -10.13
N VAL A 251 29.60 10.15 -11.22
CA VAL A 251 31.07 10.04 -11.32
C VAL A 251 31.71 11.42 -11.15
N LYS A 252 32.80 11.50 -10.38
CA LYS A 252 33.50 12.76 -10.11
C LYS A 252 34.53 13.09 -11.17
N ARG A 253 34.46 14.33 -11.67
CA ARG A 253 35.53 14.92 -12.48
C ARG A 253 36.66 15.42 -11.58
N ILE A 254 37.89 14.90 -11.73
CA ILE A 254 39.09 15.54 -11.19
C ILE A 254 39.82 16.23 -12.35
N ASN A 255 39.79 17.56 -12.35
CA ASN A 255 40.64 18.36 -13.22
C ASN A 255 41.98 18.56 -12.49
N PHE A 256 43.06 17.93 -12.96
CA PHE A 256 44.41 18.18 -12.44
C PHE A 256 45.11 19.19 -13.38
N LEU A 257 45.50 20.35 -12.83
CA LEU A 257 46.32 21.33 -13.54
C LEU A 257 47.79 21.02 -13.24
N ILE A 258 48.48 20.35 -14.18
CA ILE A 258 49.94 20.27 -14.14
C ILE A 258 50.47 21.51 -14.86
N SER A 259 51.11 22.42 -14.12
CA SER A 259 51.91 23.48 -14.72
C SER A 259 53.34 22.98 -14.90
N ASP A 260 53.77 22.75 -16.15
CA ASP A 260 55.19 22.57 -16.45
C ASP A 260 55.88 23.93 -16.37
N SER A 261 56.89 24.05 -15.51
CA SER A 261 57.66 25.29 -15.30
C SER A 261 58.52 25.73 -16.50
N CYS A 262 58.60 24.92 -17.58
CA CYS A 262 59.43 25.19 -18.76
C CYS A 262 58.66 25.47 -20.06
N SER A 263 57.33 25.38 -20.07
CA SER A 263 56.51 25.73 -21.24
C SER A 263 55.15 26.21 -20.74
N ALA A 264 54.76 27.44 -21.05
CA ALA A 264 53.44 28.01 -20.75
C ALA A 264 52.32 27.33 -21.57
N LYS A 265 52.18 26.02 -21.44
CA LYS A 265 51.11 25.20 -21.99
C LYS A 265 50.41 24.53 -20.82
N PHE A 266 49.21 24.98 -20.54
CA PHE A 266 48.30 24.32 -19.62
C PHE A 266 47.73 23.08 -20.32
N TYR A 267 48.11 21.88 -19.87
CA TYR A 267 47.46 20.65 -20.31
C TYR A 267 46.32 20.33 -19.33
N TYR A 268 45.08 20.36 -19.83
CA TYR A 268 43.94 19.81 -19.10
C TYR A 268 44.00 18.29 -19.22
N PHE A 269 44.49 17.60 -18.19
CA PHE A 269 44.31 16.16 -18.08
C PHE A 269 43.08 15.92 -17.19
N CYS A 270 41.99 15.45 -17.82
CA CYS A 270 40.76 15.10 -17.13
C CYS A 270 40.88 13.66 -16.64
N PHE A 271 41.12 13.46 -15.34
CA PHE A 271 40.99 12.15 -14.72
C PHE A 271 39.56 12.03 -14.19
N SER A 272 38.76 11.16 -14.81
CA SER A 272 37.45 10.77 -14.27
C SER A 272 37.69 9.79 -13.12
N CYS A 273 37.33 10.16 -11.89
CA CYS A 273 37.47 9.27 -10.75
C CYS A 273 36.28 8.32 -10.67
N ASN A 274 36.62 7.04 -10.71
CA ASN A 274 35.71 5.92 -10.52
C ASN A 274 34.95 6.05 -9.20
N ILE A 275 33.65 5.72 -9.17
CA ILE A 275 33.02 5.27 -7.92
C ILE A 275 33.58 3.86 -7.72
N GLU A 276 34.75 3.75 -7.09
CA GLU A 276 35.41 2.47 -6.89
C GLU A 276 34.47 1.56 -6.08
N ALA A 277 33.93 0.53 -6.74
CA ALA A 277 33.28 -0.66 -6.20
C ALA A 277 32.78 -0.54 -4.74
N GLY A 278 31.83 0.36 -4.49
CA GLY A 278 31.15 0.52 -3.19
C GLY A 278 31.56 1.72 -2.34
N GLN A 279 32.46 2.61 -2.77
CA GLN A 279 32.81 3.84 -2.05
C GLN A 279 32.24 5.08 -2.74
N LEU A 280 31.02 5.46 -2.35
CA LEU A 280 30.31 6.65 -2.85
C LEU A 280 30.99 7.99 -2.51
N GLU A 281 31.90 8.01 -1.53
CA GLU A 281 32.62 9.23 -1.11
C GLU A 281 33.50 9.83 -2.21
N THR A 282 33.89 9.01 -3.18
CA THR A 282 34.69 9.43 -4.35
C THR A 282 33.86 10.07 -5.45
N GLY A 283 32.53 9.92 -5.41
CA GLY A 283 31.59 10.43 -6.40
C GLY A 283 31.34 11.93 -6.29
N GLU A 284 30.77 12.50 -7.35
CA GLU A 284 30.31 13.88 -7.40
C GLU A 284 28.83 13.94 -7.05
N VAL A 285 28.55 14.64 -5.96
CA VAL A 285 27.18 14.87 -5.49
C VAL A 285 26.56 15.99 -6.33
N ILE A 286 25.51 15.65 -7.08
CA ILE A 286 24.75 16.60 -7.91
C ILE A 286 23.63 17.22 -7.07
N SER A 287 22.86 16.37 -6.38
CA SER A 287 21.85 16.80 -5.42
C SER A 287 22.19 16.22 -4.04
N PRO A 288 22.38 17.06 -3.02
CA PRO A 288 22.69 16.62 -1.67
C PRO A 288 21.52 15.83 -1.08
N TYR A 289 21.87 14.84 -0.28
CA TYR A 289 20.90 13.98 0.38
C TYR A 289 19.92 14.80 1.21
N LEU A 290 18.64 14.58 0.97
CA LEU A 290 17.53 15.07 1.76
C LEU A 290 16.75 13.86 2.26
N GLN A 291 16.45 13.82 3.55
CA GLN A 291 15.60 12.77 4.11
C GLN A 291 14.26 12.66 3.34
N PRO A 292 13.67 11.47 3.21
CA PRO A 292 12.30 11.30 2.72
C PRO A 292 11.31 12.17 3.50
N LEU A 293 10.42 12.86 2.77
CA LEU A 293 9.42 13.77 3.36
C LEU A 293 8.00 13.38 2.94
N PRO A 294 7.46 12.28 3.49
CA PRO A 294 6.02 12.02 3.40
C PRO A 294 5.26 13.15 4.10
N PHE A 295 4.23 13.70 3.44
CA PHE A 295 3.41 14.75 4.03
C PHE A 295 2.42 14.18 5.04
N ARG A 296 1.96 15.03 5.96
CA ARG A 296 1.00 14.58 6.96
C ARG A 296 -0.34 14.27 6.29
N GLY A 297 -0.80 13.03 6.42
CA GLY A 297 -2.11 12.59 5.91
C GLY A 297 -2.16 12.14 4.44
N THR A 298 -1.00 12.02 3.76
CA THR A 298 -0.91 11.44 2.41
C THR A 298 -0.72 9.91 2.42
N GLY A 299 -0.32 9.34 3.57
CA GLY A 299 -0.13 7.90 3.73
C GLY A 299 1.31 7.48 3.51
N LEU A 300 1.52 6.29 2.94
CA LEU A 300 2.84 5.73 2.68
C LEU A 300 3.39 6.24 1.35
N HIS A 301 4.61 6.79 1.40
CA HIS A 301 5.35 7.22 0.22
C HIS A 301 6.38 6.16 -0.17
N ARG A 302 6.53 5.89 -1.47
CA ARG A 302 7.53 4.96 -2.00
C ARG A 302 8.81 5.73 -2.36
N VAL A 303 9.91 5.35 -1.73
CA VAL A 303 11.24 5.89 -2.02
C VAL A 303 12.05 4.81 -2.73
N ALA A 304 12.40 5.07 -3.99
CA ALA A 304 13.16 4.17 -4.83
C ALA A 304 14.62 4.65 -4.97
N PHE A 305 15.54 3.71 -4.83
CA PHE A 305 16.96 3.86 -5.11
C PHE A 305 17.27 3.15 -6.43
N LEU A 306 17.71 3.93 -7.40
CA LEU A 306 18.03 3.49 -8.75
C LEU A 306 19.53 3.53 -8.96
N LEU A 307 20.09 2.41 -9.42
CA LEU A 307 21.48 2.32 -9.83
C LEU A 307 21.53 2.15 -11.35
N PHE A 308 22.17 3.11 -12.02
CA PHE A 308 22.45 3.08 -13.44
C PHE A 308 23.93 2.78 -13.68
N LYS A 309 24.21 1.90 -14.65
CA LYS A 309 25.56 1.69 -15.20
C LYS A 309 25.74 2.61 -16.39
N GLN A 310 26.88 3.28 -16.48
CA GLN A 310 27.22 4.15 -17.61
C GLN A 310 28.25 3.44 -18.51
N THR A 311 28.09 3.56 -19.84
CA THR A 311 29.03 3.03 -20.82
C THR A 311 30.29 3.90 -20.93
N HIS A 312 30.11 5.21 -20.92
CA HIS A 312 31.16 6.22 -20.98
C HIS A 312 30.96 7.28 -19.89
N PRO A 313 32.04 7.94 -19.41
CA PRO A 313 31.93 9.02 -18.44
C PRO A 313 31.30 10.23 -19.13
N PHE A 314 30.01 10.38 -18.93
CA PHE A 314 29.23 11.38 -19.64
C PHE A 314 29.13 12.64 -18.76
N LEU A 315 30.12 13.54 -18.92
CA LEU A 315 30.32 14.70 -18.05
C LEU A 315 29.61 15.98 -18.51
N GLU A 316 29.15 16.06 -19.77
CA GLU A 316 28.66 17.32 -20.36
C GLU A 316 27.22 17.66 -19.95
N HIS A 317 26.25 16.74 -20.10
CA HIS A 317 24.86 16.97 -19.62
C HIS A 317 24.73 16.96 -18.09
N LEU A 318 25.72 16.50 -17.30
CA LEU A 318 25.65 16.60 -15.83
C LEU A 318 25.68 18.05 -15.34
N SER A 319 26.38 18.93 -16.06
CA SER A 319 26.41 20.37 -15.78
C SER A 319 25.03 21.01 -15.98
N GLU A 320 24.31 20.64 -17.04
CA GLU A 320 22.93 21.09 -17.28
C GLU A 320 22.01 20.69 -16.12
N PHE A 321 22.11 19.44 -15.65
CA PHE A 321 21.29 18.97 -14.53
C PHE A 321 21.59 19.74 -13.24
N LYS A 322 22.86 20.06 -12.97
CA LYS A 322 23.24 20.89 -11.81
C LYS A 322 22.64 22.29 -11.85
N GLU A 323 22.57 22.91 -13.02
CA GLU A 323 21.97 24.23 -13.17
C GLU A 323 20.44 24.19 -13.02
N THR A 324 19.80 23.10 -13.44
CA THR A 324 18.34 22.93 -13.33
C THR A 324 17.88 22.57 -11.92
N ILE A 325 18.64 21.76 -11.18
CA ILE A 325 18.24 21.23 -9.87
C ILE A 325 18.63 22.24 -8.79
N LYS A 326 17.64 22.95 -8.24
CA LYS A 326 17.84 23.81 -7.07
C LYS A 326 17.65 22.97 -5.80
N ALA A 327 18.77 22.54 -5.22
CA ALA A 327 18.79 21.67 -4.05
C ALA A 327 18.11 22.25 -2.80
N ASP A 328 18.02 23.57 -2.69
CA ASP A 328 17.58 24.26 -1.48
C ASP A 328 16.04 24.33 -1.35
N THR A 329 15.29 24.11 -2.43
CA THR A 329 13.83 24.22 -2.45
C THR A 329 13.19 22.91 -2.88
N LEU A 330 12.07 22.52 -2.26
CA LEU A 330 11.36 21.29 -2.60
C LEU A 330 10.88 21.28 -4.07
N ALA A 331 10.35 22.40 -4.57
CA ALA A 331 9.95 22.53 -5.98
C ALA A 331 11.14 22.44 -6.96
N GLY A 332 12.32 22.87 -6.52
CA GLY A 332 13.56 22.76 -7.31
C GLY A 332 14.10 21.34 -7.41
N ARG A 333 13.58 20.43 -6.59
CA ARG A 333 13.91 18.99 -6.58
C ARG A 333 12.90 18.14 -7.34
N SER A 334 11.86 18.75 -7.92
CA SER A 334 10.94 18.04 -8.81
C SER A 334 11.71 17.55 -10.04
N PHE A 335 11.66 16.24 -10.27
CA PHE A 335 12.45 15.54 -11.26
C PHE A 335 11.58 14.50 -11.96
N SER A 336 11.89 14.19 -13.22
CA SER A 336 11.22 13.10 -13.95
C SER A 336 12.29 12.12 -14.42
N VAL A 337 12.36 10.96 -13.76
CA VAL A 337 13.31 9.90 -14.10
C VAL A 337 13.09 9.41 -15.53
N SER A 338 11.84 9.32 -15.99
CA SER A 338 11.54 8.92 -17.36
C SER A 338 12.16 9.86 -18.39
N ARG A 339 12.00 11.18 -18.21
CA ARG A 339 12.57 12.18 -19.13
C ARG A 339 14.09 12.18 -19.09
N PHE A 340 14.67 11.98 -17.91
CA PHE A 340 16.10 11.83 -17.74
C PHE A 340 16.64 10.60 -18.48
N TYR A 341 16.03 9.44 -18.27
CA TYR A 341 16.44 8.20 -18.89
C TYR A 341 16.33 8.27 -20.41
N LYS A 342 15.23 8.79 -20.94
CA LYS A 342 15.00 8.92 -22.38
C LYS A 342 16.04 9.82 -23.08
N ARG A 343 16.62 10.80 -22.39
CA ARG A 343 17.69 11.64 -22.96
C ARG A 343 19.04 10.92 -22.99
N LEU A 344 19.25 9.96 -22.09
CA LEU A 344 20.53 9.30 -21.86
C LEU A 344 20.49 7.80 -22.20
N GLU A 345 19.47 7.34 -22.92
CA GLU A 345 19.19 5.92 -23.17
C GLU A 345 20.39 5.19 -23.79
N ASP A 346 21.15 5.86 -24.66
CA ASP A 346 22.35 5.32 -25.31
C ASP A 346 23.55 5.17 -24.37
N VAL A 347 23.55 5.89 -23.23
CA VAL A 347 24.71 6.02 -22.33
C VAL A 347 24.49 5.28 -21.01
N ILE A 348 23.27 5.32 -20.47
CA ILE A 348 22.94 4.77 -19.16
C ILE A 348 22.00 3.57 -19.29
N THR A 349 22.28 2.53 -18.50
CA THR A 349 21.45 1.33 -18.44
C THR A 349 21.07 1.05 -16.98
N PRO A 350 19.79 0.86 -16.64
CA PRO A 350 19.39 0.54 -15.27
C PRO A 350 19.90 -0.86 -14.90
N ALA A 351 20.51 -0.96 -13.73
CA ALA A 351 21.23 -2.15 -13.29
C ALA A 351 20.75 -2.67 -11.94
N GLY A 352 20.39 -1.77 -11.02
CA GLY A 352 19.98 -2.11 -9.67
C GLY A 352 18.78 -1.26 -9.21
N LEU A 353 17.97 -1.87 -8.35
CA LEU A 353 16.79 -1.25 -7.77
C LEU A 353 16.65 -1.73 -6.32
N ALA A 354 16.46 -0.81 -5.40
CA ALA A 354 15.99 -1.08 -4.04
C ALA A 354 14.97 -0.02 -3.65
N PHE A 355 14.00 -0.33 -2.80
CA PHE A 355 13.01 0.67 -2.40
C PHE A 355 12.43 0.38 -1.03
N CYS A 356 12.03 1.44 -0.33
CA CYS A 356 11.34 1.38 0.94
C CYS A 356 10.05 2.21 0.88
N GLN A 357 9.23 2.02 1.90
CA GLN A 357 8.07 2.85 2.17
C GLN A 357 8.35 3.73 3.38
N CYS A 358 7.94 4.98 3.33
CA CYS A 358 8.04 5.92 4.45
C CYS A 358 6.67 6.46 4.81
N GLU A 359 6.38 6.49 6.11
CA GLU A 359 5.20 7.16 6.68
C GLU A 359 5.63 8.48 7.33
N TRP A 360 4.70 9.43 7.43
CA TRP A 360 4.92 10.67 8.17
C TRP A 360 5.34 10.41 9.62
N ASP A 361 6.31 11.20 10.08
CA ASP A 361 6.79 11.23 11.45
C ASP A 361 7.14 12.68 11.87
N SER A 362 7.27 12.92 13.17
CA SER A 362 7.65 14.20 13.77
C SER A 362 8.97 14.80 13.24
N SER A 363 9.90 13.94 12.81
CA SER A 363 11.16 14.34 12.16
C SER A 363 10.94 15.08 10.82
N CYS A 364 9.84 14.83 10.12
CA CYS A 364 9.48 15.57 8.90
C CYS A 364 9.19 17.04 9.20
N THR A 365 8.47 17.33 10.28
CA THR A 365 8.15 18.69 10.71
C THR A 365 9.43 19.50 10.98
N ALA A 366 10.39 18.90 11.69
CA ALA A 366 11.70 19.53 11.91
C ALA A 366 12.43 19.83 10.59
N CYS A 367 12.42 18.89 9.64
CA CYS A 367 13.04 19.10 8.33
C CYS A 367 12.37 20.24 7.52
N PHE A 368 11.04 20.35 7.53
CA PHE A 368 10.32 21.43 6.85
C PHE A 368 10.70 22.82 7.41
N HIS A 369 10.83 22.93 8.73
CA HIS A 369 11.16 24.19 9.38
C HIS A 369 12.65 24.52 9.30
N ASP A 370 13.53 23.58 9.62
CA ASP A 370 14.97 23.83 9.77
C ASP A 370 15.71 23.84 8.42
N ILE A 371 15.38 22.90 7.52
CA ILE A 371 16.10 22.70 6.25
C ILE A 371 15.41 23.45 5.11
N LEU A 372 14.09 23.28 4.97
CA LEU A 372 13.34 23.86 3.84
C LEU A 372 12.77 25.26 4.13
N ASN A 373 12.83 25.72 5.39
CA ASN A 373 12.28 27.01 5.85
C ASN A 373 10.86 27.29 5.33
N MET A 374 9.99 26.28 5.38
CA MET A 374 8.62 26.36 4.91
C MET A 374 7.63 25.80 5.94
N LYS A 375 6.36 26.20 5.82
CA LYS A 375 5.29 25.61 6.64
C LYS A 375 4.96 24.22 6.11
N GLU A 376 4.85 23.25 7.02
CA GLU A 376 4.46 21.90 6.68
C GLU A 376 3.03 21.84 6.09
N PRO A 377 2.83 21.21 4.91
CA PRO A 377 1.51 20.97 4.37
C PRO A 377 0.84 19.78 5.07
N VAL A 378 -0.43 19.94 5.45
CA VAL A 378 -1.25 18.91 6.09
C VAL A 378 -2.43 18.56 5.19
N TYR A 379 -2.52 17.29 4.83
CA TYR A 379 -3.57 16.74 4.01
C TYR A 379 -4.57 15.97 4.87
N LYS A 380 -5.83 15.95 4.43
CA LYS A 380 -6.88 15.14 5.01
C LYS A 380 -7.65 14.47 3.88
N TYR A 381 -7.79 13.16 3.96
CA TYR A 381 -8.60 12.44 3.00
C TYR A 381 -10.07 12.86 3.13
N GLN A 382 -10.62 13.41 2.05
CA GLN A 382 -12.02 13.76 1.95
C GLN A 382 -12.77 12.64 1.24
N TRP A 383 -13.60 11.90 2.01
CA TRP A 383 -14.49 10.90 1.43
C TRP A 383 -15.51 11.58 0.51
N PRO A 384 -15.90 10.95 -0.62
CA PRO A 384 -17.02 11.44 -1.42
C PRO A 384 -18.25 11.52 -0.52
N ALA A 385 -19.02 12.60 -0.67
CA ALA A 385 -20.24 12.78 0.10
C ALA A 385 -21.19 11.60 -0.17
N PRO A 386 -21.82 11.02 0.87
CA PRO A 386 -22.79 9.95 0.67
C PRO A 386 -23.94 10.49 -0.18
N TYR A 387 -24.47 9.64 -1.07
CA TYR A 387 -25.67 9.99 -1.82
C TYR A 387 -26.85 10.21 -0.86
N ILE A 388 -27.51 11.34 -1.00
CA ILE A 388 -28.72 11.67 -0.25
C ILE A 388 -29.88 11.66 -1.26
N PRO A 389 -30.89 10.79 -1.11
CA PRO A 389 -32.06 10.80 -1.99
C PRO A 389 -32.82 12.13 -1.86
N PRO A 390 -33.65 12.53 -2.83
CA PRO A 390 -34.48 13.73 -2.67
C PRO A 390 -35.38 13.61 -1.43
N GLN A 391 -35.58 14.71 -0.71
CA GLN A 391 -36.39 14.71 0.49
C GLN A 391 -37.86 14.42 0.15
N GLU A 392 -38.46 13.50 0.90
CA GLU A 392 -39.88 13.17 0.85
C GLU A 392 -40.58 13.82 2.03
N TYR A 393 -41.84 14.26 1.83
CA TYR A 393 -42.61 14.85 2.93
C TYR A 393 -42.92 13.81 4.03
N ILE A 394 -43.24 12.57 3.63
CA ILE A 394 -43.39 11.42 4.52
C ILE A 394 -42.64 10.27 3.84
N PRO A 395 -41.52 9.80 4.41
CA PRO A 395 -40.78 8.69 3.84
C PRO A 395 -41.61 7.40 3.91
N GLU A 396 -41.56 6.58 2.86
CA GLU A 396 -42.29 5.30 2.81
C GLU A 396 -41.84 4.35 3.94
N GLU A 397 -40.53 4.32 4.20
CA GLU A 397 -39.95 3.58 5.33
C GLU A 397 -39.79 4.51 6.55
N PRO A 398 -40.09 4.04 7.77
CA PRO A 398 -39.93 4.85 8.97
C PRO A 398 -38.45 5.17 9.24
N GLN A 399 -38.06 6.42 8.99
CA GLN A 399 -36.72 6.93 9.25
C GLN A 399 -36.65 7.67 10.59
N PRO A 400 -35.49 7.63 11.30
CA PRO A 400 -35.28 8.41 12.51
C PRO A 400 -35.33 9.91 12.19
N PHE A 401 -36.27 10.64 12.83
CA PHE A 401 -36.58 12.03 12.48
C PHE A 401 -35.35 12.96 12.59
N ASN A 402 -34.51 12.76 13.61
CA ASN A 402 -33.36 13.61 13.89
C ASN A 402 -32.30 13.47 12.77
N GLU A 403 -31.94 12.25 12.41
CA GLU A 403 -30.98 11.99 11.35
C GLU A 403 -31.56 12.31 9.97
N TYR A 404 -32.85 12.02 9.74
CA TYR A 404 -33.52 12.32 8.47
C TYR A 404 -33.56 13.82 8.20
N LEU A 405 -34.04 14.62 9.15
CA LEU A 405 -34.11 16.08 9.01
C LEU A 405 -32.73 16.75 9.04
N ASP A 406 -31.73 16.15 9.70
CA ASP A 406 -30.33 16.61 9.62
C ASP A 406 -29.74 16.47 8.21
N LYS A 407 -30.09 15.42 7.45
CA LYS A 407 -29.54 15.20 6.09
C LYS A 407 -29.86 16.33 5.11
N TYR A 408 -31.03 16.95 5.27
CA TYR A 408 -31.56 17.97 4.35
C TYR A 408 -31.47 19.39 4.91
N ARG A 409 -30.89 19.56 6.09
CA ARG A 409 -30.71 20.89 6.67
C ARG A 409 -29.62 21.65 5.94
N ASP A 410 -29.85 22.94 5.75
CA ASP A 410 -28.85 23.84 5.19
C ASP A 410 -27.60 23.86 6.08
N VAL A 411 -26.44 23.74 5.45
CA VAL A 411 -25.15 23.69 6.16
C VAL A 411 -24.94 24.96 6.99
N GLU A 412 -25.28 26.13 6.46
CA GLU A 412 -25.18 27.42 7.16
C GLU A 412 -26.02 27.44 8.45
N SER A 413 -27.20 26.83 8.43
CA SER A 413 -28.07 26.77 9.62
C SER A 413 -27.46 25.91 10.73
N ILE A 414 -26.84 24.79 10.34
CA ILE A 414 -26.15 23.87 11.25
C ILE A 414 -24.91 24.57 11.83
N GLU A 415 -24.11 25.20 10.99
CA GLU A 415 -22.91 25.94 11.40
C GLU A 415 -23.24 27.09 12.34
N LYS A 416 -24.28 27.87 12.04
CA LYS A 416 -24.78 28.92 12.93
C LYS A 416 -25.18 28.36 14.29
N GLN A 417 -25.90 27.24 14.33
CA GLN A 417 -26.29 26.59 15.58
C GLN A 417 -25.07 26.13 16.39
N LEU A 418 -24.08 25.52 15.73
CA LEU A 418 -22.85 25.05 16.35
C LEU A 418 -21.98 26.20 16.86
N LEU A 419 -21.89 27.30 16.10
CA LEU A 419 -21.19 28.51 16.50
C LEU A 419 -21.83 29.13 17.73
N MET A 420 -23.16 29.27 17.75
CA MET A 420 -23.89 29.75 18.93
C MET A 420 -23.64 28.86 20.16
N LYS A 421 -23.63 27.53 19.98
CA LYS A 421 -23.28 26.58 21.05
C LYS A 421 -21.85 26.77 21.54
N ARG A 422 -20.88 26.93 20.64
CA ARG A 422 -19.48 27.22 21.00
C ARG A 422 -19.38 28.51 21.80
N LEU A 423 -19.97 29.60 21.30
CA LEU A 423 -19.96 30.90 21.96
C LEU A 423 -20.60 30.86 23.34
N SER A 424 -21.64 30.03 23.53
CA SER A 424 -22.27 29.84 24.85
C SER A 424 -21.38 29.10 25.86
N ARG A 425 -20.37 28.34 25.39
CA ARG A 425 -19.44 27.58 26.23
C ARG A 425 -18.11 28.31 26.45
N SER A 426 -17.69 29.15 25.50
CA SER A 426 -16.52 30.00 25.65
C SER A 426 -16.79 31.12 26.66
N SER A 427 -15.77 31.51 27.42
CA SER A 427 -15.81 32.69 28.27
C SER A 427 -14.80 33.72 27.79
N ALA A 428 -14.93 34.99 28.20
CA ALA A 428 -13.97 36.04 27.81
C ALA A 428 -12.52 35.74 28.21
N PHE A 429 -12.30 34.85 29.20
CA PHE A 429 -10.99 34.46 29.70
C PHE A 429 -10.52 33.08 29.21
N GLN A 430 -11.45 32.26 28.72
CA GLN A 430 -11.18 30.93 28.14
C GLN A 430 -11.73 30.91 26.73
N CYS A 431 -10.86 31.22 25.77
CA CYS A 431 -11.22 31.41 24.36
C CYS A 431 -11.85 30.16 23.74
N ASP A 432 -11.27 28.98 24.00
CA ASP A 432 -11.75 27.73 23.42
C ASP A 432 -12.37 26.82 24.47
N PRO A 433 -13.56 26.25 24.20
CA PRO A 433 -14.15 25.28 25.10
C PRO A 433 -13.32 24.00 25.07
N GLU A 434 -13.03 23.46 26.26
CA GLU A 434 -12.33 22.19 26.40
C GLU A 434 -13.31 21.01 26.35
N MET A 435 -12.83 19.87 25.83
CA MET A 435 -13.61 18.64 25.85
C MET A 435 -13.73 18.10 27.28
N PRO A 436 -14.91 17.65 27.72
CA PRO A 436 -15.07 17.04 29.03
C PRO A 436 -14.24 15.75 29.12
N LYS A 437 -13.45 15.63 30.19
CA LYS A 437 -12.62 14.44 30.47
C LYS A 437 -13.44 13.13 30.46
N TYR A 438 -14.68 13.20 30.97
CA TYR A 438 -15.61 12.08 31.02
C TYR A 438 -16.89 12.43 30.24
N PRO A 439 -16.95 12.11 28.93
CA PRO A 439 -18.02 12.57 28.05
C PRO A 439 -19.40 11.98 28.34
N ASN A 440 -19.49 10.92 29.15
CA ASN A 440 -20.74 10.23 29.47
C ASN A 440 -20.90 9.96 30.98
N ILE A 441 -20.56 10.94 31.82
CA ILE A 441 -20.51 10.79 33.28
C ILE A 441 -21.88 10.45 33.90
N PHE A 442 -22.97 11.00 33.37
CA PHE A 442 -24.34 10.81 33.88
C PHE A 442 -25.14 9.70 33.18
N TYR A 443 -24.47 8.80 32.45
CA TYR A 443 -25.14 7.78 31.62
C TYR A 443 -26.22 6.99 32.38
N LYS A 444 -25.94 6.56 33.61
CA LYS A 444 -26.87 5.72 34.39
C LYS A 444 -28.16 6.46 34.77
N GLU A 445 -28.05 7.74 35.12
CA GLU A 445 -29.17 8.58 35.53
C GLU A 445 -29.98 9.04 34.30
N GLU A 446 -29.29 9.44 33.24
CA GLU A 446 -29.91 9.92 32.01
C GLU A 446 -30.60 8.79 31.24
N LYS A 447 -30.13 7.54 31.31
CA LYS A 447 -30.75 6.41 30.62
C LYS A 447 -32.22 6.18 31.00
N LEU A 448 -32.62 6.56 32.21
CA LEU A 448 -33.99 6.39 32.70
C LEU A 448 -34.90 7.57 32.37
N THR A 449 -34.33 8.76 32.14
CA THR A 449 -35.07 10.03 32.03
C THR A 449 -35.04 10.63 30.63
N VAL A 450 -33.94 10.43 29.91
CA VAL A 450 -33.66 11.06 28.62
C VAL A 450 -33.90 10.05 27.48
N PRO A 451 -34.55 10.45 26.38
CA PRO A 451 -34.66 9.61 25.18
C PRO A 451 -33.29 9.20 24.63
N SER A 452 -33.20 7.97 24.12
CA SER A 452 -31.94 7.40 23.61
C SER A 452 -31.26 8.24 22.52
N TRP A 453 -32.04 8.86 21.63
CA TRP A 453 -31.50 9.70 20.55
C TRP A 453 -30.83 10.98 21.08
N LEU A 454 -31.42 11.63 22.10
CA LEU A 454 -30.89 12.86 22.69
C LEU A 454 -29.62 12.55 23.50
N MET A 455 -29.60 11.40 24.17
CA MET A 455 -28.40 10.89 24.84
C MET A 455 -27.25 10.66 23.85
N LEU A 456 -27.52 10.05 22.70
CA LEU A 456 -26.54 9.86 21.63
C LEU A 456 -26.03 11.20 21.07
N GLU A 457 -26.90 12.20 20.91
CA GLU A 457 -26.48 13.54 20.50
C GLU A 457 -25.56 14.21 21.52
N ARG A 458 -25.92 14.18 22.82
CA ARG A 458 -25.07 14.69 23.89
C ARG A 458 -23.71 14.00 23.93
N TYR A 459 -23.70 12.69 23.74
CA TYR A 459 -22.47 11.90 23.69
C TYR A 459 -21.58 12.31 22.51
N LYS A 460 -22.15 12.42 21.29
CA LYS A 460 -21.43 12.89 20.09
C LYS A 460 -20.93 14.33 20.29
N GLU A 461 -21.73 15.18 20.91
CA GLU A 461 -21.40 16.57 21.22
C GLU A 461 -20.25 16.68 22.24
N ASN A 462 -20.24 15.85 23.27
CA ASN A 462 -19.17 15.83 24.28
C ASN A 462 -17.84 15.31 23.72
N LEU A 463 -17.88 14.39 22.76
CA LEU A 463 -16.69 13.87 22.07
C LEU A 463 -16.23 14.74 20.88
N GLY A 464 -17.03 15.72 20.45
CA GLY A 464 -16.73 16.49 19.25
C GLY A 464 -16.76 15.64 17.96
N LEU A 465 -17.62 14.62 17.90
CA LEU A 465 -17.71 13.73 16.73
C LEU A 465 -18.51 14.37 15.59
N GLY A 466 -18.04 14.18 14.37
CA GLY A 466 -18.70 14.66 13.15
C GLY A 466 -18.90 16.18 13.17
N LYS A 467 -20.15 16.63 13.03
CA LYS A 467 -20.52 18.07 13.02
C LYS A 467 -20.13 18.80 14.31
N TYR A 468 -20.08 18.11 15.45
CA TYR A 468 -19.76 18.72 16.73
C TYR A 468 -18.27 19.01 16.93
N SER A 469 -17.40 18.58 16.01
CA SER A 469 -15.96 18.91 16.05
C SER A 469 -15.69 20.41 16.05
N SER A 470 -16.50 21.18 15.33
CA SER A 470 -16.43 22.65 15.24
C SER A 470 -16.68 23.37 16.57
N ILE A 471 -17.26 22.68 17.56
CA ILE A 471 -17.45 23.24 18.90
C ILE A 471 -16.10 23.44 19.59
N TYR A 472 -15.19 22.46 19.47
CA TYR A 472 -13.90 22.47 20.18
C TYR A 472 -12.72 22.90 19.30
N LYS A 473 -12.82 22.74 17.98
CA LYS A 473 -11.76 23.11 17.04
C LYS A 473 -12.17 24.31 16.22
N ASN A 474 -11.36 25.36 16.21
CA ASN A 474 -11.52 26.45 15.27
C ASN A 474 -11.01 26.00 13.89
N PRO A 475 -11.80 26.10 12.81
CA PRO A 475 -11.29 25.81 11.47
C PRO A 475 -10.29 26.86 10.96
N ILE A 476 -10.15 28.00 11.64
CA ILE A 476 -9.23 29.09 11.29
C ILE A 476 -7.81 28.86 11.83
N ASP A 477 -7.68 28.03 12.87
CA ASP A 477 -6.41 27.66 13.51
C ASP A 477 -5.91 26.30 13.01
#